data_AF-A0A6F8XYT0-F1
#
_entry.id   AF-A0A6F8XYT0-F1
#
_cell.length_a   1.000
_cell.length_b   1.000
_cell.length_c   1.000
_cell.angle_alpha   90.00
_cell.angle_beta   90.00
_cell.angle_gamma   90.00
#
_symmetry.space_group_name_H-M   'P 1'
#
loop_
_entity.id
_entity.type
_entity.pdbx_description
1 polymer ?
#
loop_
_entity_poly.entity_id
_entity_poly.type
_entity_poly.pdbx_seq_one_letter_code
_entity_poly.pdbx_strand_id
1 'polypeptide(L)'
;MPGGGFDVSRDGAARAPDGEERGVKYMIMLMGSQQDYDMITGKQVGDAPAWTPEEIGAMHEFMGKWNGELVESGEFVDARGLTAPVLARRVRVQDGVPVVTDGPYAETQEVLAGYTIVECESFDRATEIAAKLAQTPHPEHAQPRNEWYVDIRPIVDGFDELEL
;
A
#
# COMPACT_ATOMS: atom_id res chain seq x y z
N MET A 1 3.91 21.65 5.35
CA MET A 1 3.85 21.69 3.87
C MET A 1 2.54 21.04 3.46
N PRO A 2 1.76 21.61 2.53
CA PRO A 2 0.38 21.19 2.27
C PRO A 2 0.34 19.92 1.39
N GLY A 3 -0.40 18.90 1.84
CA GLY A 3 -1.37 18.16 1.02
C GLY A 3 -0.93 17.34 -0.19
N GLY A 4 0.26 16.73 -0.20
CA GLY A 4 0.58 15.68 -1.18
C GLY A 4 -0.14 14.37 -0.84
N GLY A 5 -1.48 14.36 -0.94
CA GLY A 5 -2.26 13.16 -0.68
C GLY A 5 -1.90 12.05 -1.65
N PHE A 6 -1.71 10.83 -1.15
CA PHE A 6 -1.77 9.57 -1.91
C PHE A 6 -3.18 9.30 -2.44
N ASP A 7 -3.87 10.35 -2.85
CA ASP A 7 -5.26 10.37 -3.23
C ASP A 7 -5.34 10.40 -4.75
N VAL A 8 -5.19 9.21 -5.34
CA VAL A 8 -5.57 8.98 -6.74
C VAL A 8 -7.03 8.55 -6.76
N SER A 9 -7.92 9.35 -6.16
CA SER A 9 -9.37 9.20 -6.36
C SER A 9 -9.69 9.52 -7.80
N ARG A 10 -9.96 8.50 -8.60
CA ARG A 10 -10.73 8.69 -9.82
C ARG A 10 -12.19 8.81 -9.40
N ASP A 11 -12.62 10.02 -9.01
CA ASP A 11 -14.04 10.36 -9.00
C ASP A 11 -14.56 10.13 -10.44
N GLY A 12 -15.21 8.99 -10.65
CA GLY A 12 -15.82 8.63 -11.93
C GLY A 12 -14.94 7.88 -12.92
N ALA A 13 -14.25 6.80 -12.51
CA ALA A 13 -13.88 5.77 -13.48
C ALA A 13 -15.17 5.24 -14.14
N ALA A 14 -15.39 5.57 -15.41
CA ALA A 14 -16.55 5.11 -16.15
C ALA A 14 -16.60 3.58 -16.08
N ARG A 15 -17.71 3.06 -15.55
CA ARG A 15 -18.02 1.63 -15.55
C ARG A 15 -17.93 1.13 -16.99
N ALA A 16 -17.05 0.16 -17.26
CA ALA A 16 -16.96 -0.48 -18.55
C ALA A 16 -18.35 -1.00 -18.97
N PRO A 17 -18.76 -0.84 -20.24
CA PRO A 17 -20.04 -1.35 -20.72
C PRO A 17 -20.13 -2.86 -20.45
N ASP A 18 -21.30 -3.32 -20.01
CA ASP A 18 -21.54 -4.72 -19.69
C ASP A 18 -21.30 -5.57 -20.98
N GLY A 19 -20.21 -6.35 -21.02
CA GLY A 19 -19.88 -7.21 -22.17
C GLY A 19 -18.39 -7.46 -22.45
N GLU A 20 -17.47 -6.70 -21.84
CA GLU A 20 -16.02 -6.95 -21.91
C GLU A 20 -15.64 -7.95 -20.80
N GLU A 21 -14.85 -9.00 -21.11
CA GLU A 21 -14.31 -9.91 -20.08
C GLU A 21 -13.55 -9.06 -19.07
N ARG A 22 -14.13 -8.89 -17.86
CA ARG A 22 -13.49 -8.13 -16.78
C ARG A 22 -12.24 -8.89 -16.36
N GLY A 23 -11.13 -8.17 -16.26
CA GLY A 23 -9.88 -8.73 -15.78
C GLY A 23 -10.04 -9.21 -14.34
N VAL A 24 -9.09 -10.00 -13.86
CA VAL A 24 -9.06 -10.36 -12.45
C VAL A 24 -8.53 -9.16 -11.67
N LYS A 25 -9.17 -8.84 -10.54
CA LYS A 25 -8.70 -7.78 -9.66
C LYS A 25 -7.66 -8.33 -8.70
N TYR A 26 -6.59 -7.59 -8.48
CA TYR A 26 -5.53 -7.93 -7.54
C TYR A 26 -5.30 -6.76 -6.59
N MET A 27 -5.12 -7.07 -5.30
CA MET A 27 -4.70 -6.11 -4.29
C MET A 27 -3.19 -6.25 -4.06
N ILE A 28 -2.46 -5.17 -4.30
CA ILE A 28 -1.06 -4.99 -3.92
C ILE A 28 -1.07 -4.26 -2.57
N MET A 29 -0.55 -4.90 -1.54
CA MET A 29 -0.52 -4.42 -0.17
C MET A 29 0.89 -3.94 0.18
N LEU A 30 1.02 -2.65 0.46
CA LEU A 30 2.26 -2.05 0.91
C LEU A 30 2.37 -2.25 2.41
N MET A 31 3.46 -2.89 2.83
CA MET A 31 3.74 -3.15 4.24
C MET A 31 4.66 -2.08 4.81
N GLY A 32 4.44 -1.71 6.07
CA GLY A 32 5.26 -0.72 6.77
C GLY A 32 5.05 -0.75 8.27
N SER A 33 5.98 -0.16 9.00
CA SER A 33 6.05 -0.15 10.47
C SER A 33 5.85 1.25 11.04
N GLN A 34 5.60 1.38 12.35
CA GLN A 34 5.49 2.70 12.99
C GLN A 34 6.79 3.50 12.87
N GLN A 35 7.93 2.81 12.92
CA GLN A 35 9.24 3.40 12.70
C GLN A 35 9.36 4.05 11.31
N ASP A 36 8.83 3.43 10.24
CA ASP A 36 8.85 4.01 8.89
C ASP A 36 8.08 5.34 8.84
N TYR A 37 6.87 5.36 9.42
CA TYR A 37 6.08 6.58 9.52
C TYR A 37 6.78 7.66 10.35
N ASP A 38 7.46 7.30 11.43
CA ASP A 38 8.21 8.24 12.25
C ASP A 38 9.35 8.87 11.46
N MET A 39 10.12 8.09 10.71
CA MET A 39 11.21 8.60 9.85
C MET A 39 10.69 9.49 8.72
N ILE A 40 9.61 9.10 8.04
CA ILE A 40 8.99 9.89 6.97
C ILE A 40 8.42 11.21 7.51
N THR A 41 7.92 11.21 8.75
CA THR A 41 7.34 12.41 9.39
C THR A 41 8.35 13.28 10.13
N GLY A 42 9.65 13.01 9.97
CA GLY A 42 10.72 13.88 10.48
C GLY A 42 11.30 13.49 11.83
N LYS A 43 10.98 12.30 12.36
CA LYS A 43 11.54 11.80 13.62
C LYS A 43 12.75 10.90 13.38
N GLN A 44 13.80 11.12 14.17
CA GLN A 44 14.95 10.22 14.23
C GLN A 44 14.57 8.93 14.94
N VAL A 45 15.06 7.77 14.46
CA VAL A 45 14.84 6.47 15.09
C VAL A 45 16.19 5.82 15.41
N GLY A 46 16.50 5.70 16.71
CA GLY A 46 17.84 5.29 17.15
C GLY A 46 18.90 6.27 16.62
N ASP A 47 19.91 5.74 15.94
CA ASP A 47 20.97 6.53 15.28
C ASP A 47 20.64 6.89 13.82
N ALA A 48 19.55 6.36 13.26
CA ALA A 48 19.14 6.65 11.88
C ALA A 48 18.40 8.00 11.82
N PRO A 49 18.83 8.94 10.96
CA PRO A 49 18.15 10.21 10.82
C PRO A 49 16.76 10.03 10.20
N ALA A 50 15.91 11.05 10.37
CA ALA A 50 14.68 11.13 9.61
C ALA A 50 14.96 11.27 8.11
N TRP A 51 13.95 10.98 7.29
CA TRP A 51 14.07 11.18 5.85
C TRP A 51 14.20 12.66 5.53
N THR A 52 15.08 12.96 4.60
CA THR A 52 15.24 14.31 4.06
C THR A 52 14.08 14.65 3.13
N PRO A 53 13.79 15.96 2.93
CA PRO A 53 12.80 16.37 1.95
C PRO A 53 13.07 15.87 0.52
N GLU A 54 14.33 15.69 0.15
CA GLU A 54 14.75 15.18 -1.16
C GLU A 54 14.39 13.69 -1.31
N GLU A 55 14.68 12.88 -0.29
CA GLU A 55 14.33 11.46 -0.25
C GLU A 55 12.80 11.25 -0.32
N ILE A 56 12.03 12.02 0.45
CA ILE A 56 10.56 12.01 0.38
C ILE A 56 10.08 12.44 -1.01
N GLY A 57 10.73 13.45 -1.61
CA GLY A 57 10.43 13.92 -2.95
C GLY A 57 10.64 12.84 -4.02
N ALA A 58 11.77 12.13 -3.97
CA ALA A 58 12.08 11.04 -4.90
C ALA A 58 11.07 9.89 -4.79
N MET A 59 10.69 9.50 -3.57
CA MET A 59 9.62 8.52 -3.34
C MET A 59 8.30 8.99 -3.95
N HIS A 60 7.88 10.23 -3.70
CA HIS A 60 6.63 10.78 -4.23
C HIS A 60 6.61 10.86 -5.76
N GLU A 61 7.71 11.29 -6.39
CA GLU A 61 7.82 11.36 -7.84
C GLU A 61 7.70 9.97 -8.47
N PHE A 62 8.40 8.99 -7.91
CA PHE A 62 8.32 7.60 -8.35
C PHE A 62 6.88 7.05 -8.23
N MET A 63 6.26 7.21 -7.07
CA MET A 63 4.88 6.76 -6.83
C MET A 63 3.88 7.45 -7.76
N GLY A 64 4.07 8.74 -8.02
CA GLY A 64 3.25 9.50 -8.96
C GLY A 64 3.36 8.96 -10.39
N LYS A 65 4.58 8.67 -10.84
CA LYS A 65 4.81 8.07 -12.16
C LYS A 65 4.23 6.66 -12.26
N TRP A 66 4.49 5.81 -11.27
CA TRP A 66 3.98 4.44 -11.24
C TRP A 66 2.44 4.40 -11.26
N ASN A 67 1.78 5.24 -10.46
CA ASN A 67 0.32 5.39 -10.50
C ASN A 67 -0.16 5.91 -11.87
N GLY A 68 0.56 6.86 -12.47
CA GLY A 68 0.27 7.37 -13.81
C GLY A 68 0.28 6.26 -14.87
N GLU A 69 1.30 5.40 -14.86
CA GLU A 69 1.40 4.24 -15.77
C GLU A 69 0.20 3.28 -15.64
N LEU A 70 -0.30 3.06 -14.41
CA LEU A 70 -1.49 2.24 -14.16
C LEU A 70 -2.78 2.87 -14.69
N VAL A 71 -2.90 4.20 -14.55
CA VAL A 71 -4.06 4.93 -15.08
C VAL A 71 -4.04 4.94 -16.61
N GLU A 72 -2.88 5.18 -17.21
CA GLU A 72 -2.70 5.22 -18.67
C GLU A 72 -2.94 3.86 -19.33
N SER A 73 -2.51 2.78 -18.69
CA SER A 73 -2.77 1.41 -19.16
C SER A 73 -4.22 0.95 -18.97
N GLY A 74 -4.99 1.65 -18.14
CA GLY A 74 -6.35 1.26 -17.77
C GLY A 74 -6.42 0.18 -16.68
N GLU A 75 -5.28 -0.22 -16.12
CA GLU A 75 -5.19 -1.28 -15.10
C GLU A 75 -5.52 -0.75 -13.68
N PHE A 76 -5.58 0.57 -13.47
CA PHE A 76 -5.87 1.19 -12.18
C PHE A 76 -7.35 1.09 -11.76
N VAL A 77 -7.60 0.57 -10.54
CA VAL A 77 -8.94 0.53 -9.93
C VAL A 77 -9.05 1.53 -8.75
N ASP A 78 -8.20 1.41 -7.74
CA ASP A 78 -8.17 2.30 -6.56
C ASP A 78 -6.79 2.22 -5.87
N ALA A 79 -6.38 3.26 -5.14
CA ALA A 79 -5.19 3.21 -4.30
C ALA A 79 -5.28 4.19 -3.13
N ARG A 80 -4.79 3.77 -1.96
CA ARG A 80 -4.77 4.60 -0.74
C ARG A 80 -3.54 4.32 0.12
N GLY A 81 -2.92 5.39 0.59
CA GLY A 81 -2.06 5.35 1.77
C GLY A 81 -2.90 5.36 3.05
N LEU A 82 -2.51 4.57 4.04
CA LEU A 82 -3.13 4.51 5.36
C LEU A 82 -2.35 5.34 6.38
N THR A 83 -3.02 5.69 7.48
CA THR A 83 -2.39 6.38 8.60
C THR A 83 -1.42 5.49 9.36
N ALA A 84 -0.53 6.09 10.14
CA ALA A 84 0.45 5.36 10.95
C ALA A 84 -0.19 4.29 11.87
N PRO A 85 0.48 3.15 12.11
CA PRO A 85 -0.06 2.03 12.89
C PRO A 85 -0.56 2.41 14.30
N VAL A 86 0.07 3.40 14.94
CA VAL A 86 -0.32 3.93 16.26
C VAL A 86 -1.73 4.52 16.29
N LEU A 87 -2.27 4.93 15.15
CA LEU A 87 -3.64 5.45 15.02
C LEU A 87 -4.68 4.35 14.77
N ALA A 88 -4.24 3.10 14.55
CA ALA A 88 -5.14 1.98 14.32
C ALA A 88 -5.79 1.49 15.62
N ARG A 89 -7.02 1.00 15.50
CA ARG A 89 -7.70 0.23 16.55
C ARG A 89 -7.82 -1.22 16.11
N ARG A 90 -7.55 -2.15 17.02
CA ARG A 90 -7.83 -3.58 16.81
C ARG A 90 -9.06 -3.96 17.62
N VAL A 91 -10.01 -4.61 16.95
CA VAL A 91 -11.17 -5.24 17.58
C VAL A 91 -11.00 -6.74 17.47
N ARG A 92 -11.05 -7.46 18.59
CA ARG A 92 -11.00 -8.93 18.63
C ARG A 92 -12.12 -9.48 19.51
N VAL A 93 -12.57 -10.69 19.24
CA VAL A 93 -13.50 -11.38 20.15
C VAL A 93 -12.70 -12.16 21.18
N GLN A 94 -12.96 -11.92 22.46
CA GLN A 94 -12.40 -12.69 23.57
C GLN A 94 -13.57 -13.17 24.44
N ASP A 95 -13.70 -14.48 24.64
CA ASP A 95 -14.78 -15.10 25.42
C ASP A 95 -16.19 -14.67 24.96
N GLY A 96 -16.37 -14.51 23.64
CA GLY A 96 -17.65 -14.10 23.04
C GLY A 96 -17.94 -12.60 23.12
N VAL A 97 -17.03 -11.79 23.68
CA VAL A 97 -17.20 -10.34 23.83
C VAL A 97 -16.20 -9.59 22.93
N PRO A 98 -16.64 -8.57 22.17
CA PRO A 98 -15.73 -7.68 21.46
C PRO A 98 -14.84 -6.88 22.43
N VAL A 99 -13.53 -7.01 22.27
CA VAL A 99 -12.51 -6.26 23.00
C VAL A 99 -11.79 -5.37 22.00
N VAL A 100 -11.75 -4.06 22.31
CA VAL A 100 -11.03 -3.06 21.51
C VAL A 100 -9.72 -2.75 22.19
N THR A 101 -8.62 -2.84 21.45
CA THR A 101 -7.30 -2.39 21.89
C THR A 101 -6.78 -1.31 20.94
N ASP A 102 -6.01 -0.37 21.47
CA ASP A 102 -5.08 0.40 20.64
C ASP A 102 -4.13 -0.56 19.92
N GLY A 103 -3.72 -0.20 18.69
CA GLY A 103 -2.96 -1.06 17.79
C GLY A 103 -1.86 -1.84 18.54
N PRO A 104 -1.88 -3.19 18.54
CA PRO A 104 -0.97 -3.99 19.35
C PRO A 104 0.43 -4.09 18.70
N TYR A 105 0.73 -3.16 17.79
CA TYR A 105 1.87 -3.27 16.91
C TYR A 105 3.09 -2.75 17.64
N ALA A 106 4.11 -3.61 17.76
CA ALA A 106 5.43 -3.14 18.12
C ALA A 106 5.88 -2.09 17.09
N GLU A 107 6.75 -1.16 17.48
CA GLU A 107 7.19 -0.07 16.59
C GLU A 107 7.75 -0.58 15.26
N THR A 108 8.37 -1.76 15.28
CA THR A 108 8.98 -2.44 14.13
C THR A 108 8.08 -3.49 13.48
N GLN A 109 6.88 -3.72 14.00
CA GLN A 109 5.95 -4.68 13.39
C GLN A 109 5.39 -4.08 12.09
N GLU A 110 5.56 -4.81 10.99
CA GLU A 110 4.98 -4.45 9.71
C GLU A 110 3.48 -4.72 9.69
N VAL A 111 2.75 -3.76 9.15
CA VAL A 111 1.30 -3.81 8.94
C VAL A 111 0.98 -3.18 7.59
N LEU A 112 -0.28 -3.31 7.17
CA LEU A 112 -0.76 -2.65 5.97
C LEU A 112 -0.61 -1.12 6.11
N ALA A 113 0.30 -0.54 5.33
CA ALA A 113 0.58 0.89 5.25
C ALA A 113 -0.15 1.54 4.07
N GLY A 114 -0.51 0.77 3.06
CA GLY A 114 -1.27 1.23 1.90
C GLY A 114 -1.68 0.08 1.01
N TYR A 115 -2.55 0.36 0.05
CA TYR A 115 -2.92 -0.60 -0.97
C TYR A 115 -3.08 0.05 -2.34
N THR A 116 -2.92 -0.75 -3.37
CA THR A 116 -3.35 -0.46 -4.75
C THR A 116 -4.12 -1.66 -5.28
N ILE A 117 -5.30 -1.41 -5.85
CA ILE A 117 -6.08 -2.40 -6.57
C ILE A 117 -5.87 -2.18 -8.06
N VAL A 118 -5.52 -3.25 -8.76
CA VAL A 118 -5.39 -3.28 -10.21
C VAL A 118 -6.31 -4.33 -10.81
N GLU A 119 -6.79 -4.11 -12.03
CA GLU A 119 -7.54 -5.09 -12.82
C GLU A 119 -6.71 -5.41 -14.07
N CYS A 120 -6.30 -6.66 -14.22
CA CYS A 120 -5.45 -7.08 -15.33
C CYS A 120 -5.69 -8.54 -15.72
N GLU A 121 -5.10 -8.96 -16.84
CA GLU A 121 -5.36 -10.25 -17.48
C GLU A 121 -4.84 -11.46 -16.70
N SER A 122 -3.87 -11.28 -15.79
CA SER A 122 -3.21 -12.38 -15.09
C SER A 122 -2.51 -11.97 -13.81
N PHE A 123 -2.24 -12.97 -12.95
CA PHE A 123 -1.49 -12.74 -11.72
C PHE A 123 -0.01 -12.41 -12.00
N ASP A 124 0.55 -12.96 -13.09
CA ASP A 124 1.88 -12.60 -13.56
C ASP A 124 1.96 -11.10 -13.89
N ARG A 125 0.95 -10.56 -14.57
CA ARG A 125 0.88 -9.12 -14.86
C ARG A 125 0.80 -8.28 -13.59
N ALA A 126 -0.03 -8.67 -12.62
CA ALA A 126 -0.07 -8.01 -11.31
C ALA A 126 1.28 -8.09 -10.57
N THR A 127 2.00 -9.20 -10.73
CA THR A 127 3.34 -9.40 -10.16
C THR A 127 4.38 -8.48 -10.80
N GLU A 128 4.34 -8.28 -12.11
CA GLU A 128 5.20 -7.29 -12.79
C GLU A 128 4.94 -5.87 -12.31
N ILE A 129 3.67 -5.50 -12.15
CA ILE A 129 3.26 -4.19 -11.63
C ILE A 129 3.84 -3.97 -10.23
N ALA A 130 3.72 -4.96 -9.35
CA ALA A 130 4.26 -4.93 -7.99
C ALA A 130 5.80 -4.96 -7.96
N ALA A 131 6.45 -5.69 -8.87
CA ALA A 131 7.91 -5.72 -8.99
C ALA A 131 8.48 -4.37 -9.44
N LYS A 132 7.72 -3.58 -10.23
CA LYS A 132 8.05 -2.18 -10.46
C LYS A 132 7.92 -1.37 -9.17
N LEU A 133 6.83 -1.51 -8.43
CA LEU A 133 6.64 -0.80 -7.16
C LEU A 133 7.80 -1.05 -6.19
N ALA A 134 8.31 -2.28 -6.12
CA ALA A 134 9.48 -2.66 -5.31
C ALA A 134 10.77 -1.85 -5.60
N GLN A 135 10.81 -1.09 -6.70
CA GLN A 135 11.92 -0.20 -7.07
C GLN A 135 11.76 1.23 -6.55
N THR A 136 10.74 1.49 -5.72
CA THR A 136 10.53 2.80 -5.10
C THR A 136 11.80 3.26 -4.38
N PRO A 137 12.32 4.48 -4.65
CA PRO A 137 13.48 5.01 -3.97
C PRO A 137 13.27 5.04 -2.46
N HIS A 138 14.22 4.47 -1.72
CA HIS A 138 14.21 4.38 -0.27
C HIS A 138 15.58 4.73 0.28
N PRO A 139 15.69 5.50 1.38
CA PRO A 139 16.99 5.84 1.96
C PRO A 139 17.69 4.61 2.53
N GLU A 140 18.98 4.42 2.20
CA GLU A 140 19.78 3.29 2.71
C GLU A 140 19.83 3.26 4.25
N HIS A 141 19.76 4.43 4.89
CA HIS A 141 19.81 4.55 6.35
C HIS A 141 18.50 4.17 7.06
N ALA A 142 17.37 4.16 6.34
CA ALA A 142 16.06 3.94 6.91
C ALA A 142 15.72 2.45 7.13
N GLN A 143 16.42 1.54 6.45
CA GLN A 143 16.21 0.10 6.60
C GLN A 143 17.54 -0.65 6.64
N PRO A 144 18.03 -1.07 7.83
CA PRO A 144 19.30 -1.78 7.95
C PRO A 144 19.33 -3.16 7.27
N ARG A 145 18.16 -3.69 6.87
CA ARG A 145 18.04 -4.95 6.09
C ARG A 145 17.76 -4.75 4.61
N ASN A 146 17.44 -3.52 4.19
CA ASN A 146 17.03 -3.18 2.82
C ASN A 146 15.95 -4.14 2.28
N GLU A 147 15.02 -4.52 3.15
CA GLU A 147 14.08 -5.60 2.94
C GLU A 147 12.69 -5.05 3.25
N TRP A 148 12.05 -4.49 2.23
CA TRP A 148 10.62 -4.21 2.25
C TRP A 148 9.97 -5.06 1.17
N TYR A 149 8.71 -5.42 1.37
CA TYR A 149 7.96 -6.24 0.43
C TYR A 149 6.55 -5.71 0.27
N VAL A 150 5.90 -6.20 -0.79
CA VAL A 150 4.48 -6.06 -1.00
C VAL A 150 3.87 -7.43 -1.12
N ASP A 151 2.72 -7.62 -0.49
CA ASP A 151 1.92 -8.82 -0.73
C ASP A 151 0.96 -8.55 -1.87
N ILE A 152 0.80 -9.52 -2.77
CA ILE A 152 -0.13 -9.42 -3.90
C ILE A 152 -1.14 -10.54 -3.77
N ARG A 153 -2.43 -10.20 -3.80
CA ARG A 153 -3.50 -11.19 -3.65
C ARG A 153 -4.60 -10.96 -4.69
N PRO A 154 -5.10 -12.02 -5.33
CA PRO A 154 -6.35 -11.96 -6.08
C PRO A 154 -7.50 -11.52 -5.17
N ILE A 155 -8.36 -10.64 -5.68
CA ILE A 155 -9.63 -10.26 -5.06
C ILE A 155 -10.70 -11.14 -5.71
N VAL A 156 -11.37 -11.93 -4.88
CA VAL A 156 -12.53 -12.72 -5.28
C VAL A 156 -13.79 -11.85 -5.29
N ASP A 157 -14.67 -12.08 -6.26
CA ASP A 157 -15.98 -11.43 -6.32
C ASP A 157 -17.07 -12.25 -5.58
N GLY A 158 -16.77 -13.51 -5.22
CA GLY A 158 -17.69 -14.42 -4.55
C GLY A 158 -17.02 -15.44 -3.62
N PHE A 159 -17.81 -16.03 -2.71
CA PHE A 159 -17.35 -17.08 -1.79
C PHE A 159 -16.95 -18.38 -2.53
N ASP A 160 -17.57 -18.60 -3.67
CA ASP A 160 -17.32 -19.73 -4.58
C ASP A 160 -15.93 -19.70 -5.21
N GLU A 161 -15.28 -18.53 -5.26
CA GLU A 161 -13.93 -18.35 -5.79
C GLU A 161 -12.83 -18.51 -4.72
N LEU A 162 -13.18 -18.73 -3.45
CA LEU A 162 -12.22 -18.93 -2.34
C LEU A 162 -11.54 -20.31 -2.34
N GLU A 163 -11.38 -20.96 -3.50
CA GLU A 163 -10.82 -22.31 -3.56
C GLU A 163 -9.46 -22.37 -2.82
N LEU A 164 -9.40 -23.25 -1.81
CA LEU A 164 -8.24 -23.54 -0.95
C LEU A 164 -7.39 -24.67 -1.52
#